data_AF-K7AFH7-F1
#
_entry.id   AF-K7AFH7-F1
#
_cell.length_a   1.000
_cell.length_b   1.000
_cell.length_c   1.000
_cell.angle_alpha   90.00
_cell.angle_beta   90.00
_cell.angle_gamma   90.00
#
_symmetry.space_group_name_H-M   'P 1'
#
loop_
_entity.id
_entity.type
_entity.pdbx_description
1 polymer ?
#
loop_
_entity_poly.entity_id
_entity_poly.type
_entity_poly.pdbx_seq_one_letter_code
_entity_poly.pdbx_strand_id
1 'polypeptide(L)'
;VSKLYEVVPGILTELGKVKNPWPNVDAHSGVLLNHFGLVEARYSTVLFGVSRSMGIGSQLIWDRALGLPLERPKSVTMEWLENHCKKVAA
;
A
#
# COMPACT_ATOMS: atom_id res chain seq x y z
N VAL A 1 8.21 12.68 -16.11
CA VAL A 1 7.19 12.76 -15.05
C VAL A 1 6.48 14.11 -15.02
N SER A 2 7.19 15.25 -15.04
CA SER A 2 6.59 16.60 -14.95
C SER A 2 5.36 16.87 -15.81
N LYS A 3 5.38 16.55 -17.11
CA LYS A 3 4.23 16.77 -18.01
C LYS A 3 2.97 16.01 -17.58
N LEU A 4 3.13 14.77 -17.11
CA LEU A 4 2.01 13.97 -16.61
C LEU A 4 1.47 14.54 -15.30
N TYR A 5 2.34 15.03 -14.43
CA TYR A 5 1.93 15.65 -13.17
C TYR A 5 1.07 16.90 -13.39
N GLU A 6 1.36 17.69 -14.42
CA GLU A 6 0.60 18.90 -14.77
C GLU A 6 -0.75 18.58 -15.43
N VAL A 7 -0.76 17.63 -16.38
CA VAL A 7 -1.92 17.40 -17.25
C VAL A 7 -2.91 16.39 -16.67
N VAL A 8 -2.42 15.29 -16.09
CA VAL A 8 -3.28 14.13 -15.72
C VAL A 8 -4.27 14.46 -14.60
N PRO A 9 -3.90 15.18 -13.52
CA PRO A 9 -4.84 15.42 -12.42
C PRO A 9 -6.09 16.20 -12.84
N GLY A 10 -5.96 17.16 -13.76
CA GLY A 10 -7.10 17.91 -14.31
C GLY A 10 -8.08 17.02 -15.05
N ILE A 11 -7.57 16.22 -16.00
CA ILE A 11 -8.37 15.25 -16.77
C ILE A 11 -9.10 14.26 -15.85
N LEU A 12 -8.38 13.72 -14.86
CA LEU A 12 -8.93 12.77 -13.90
C LEU A 12 -10.05 13.38 -13.04
N THR A 13 -9.91 14.66 -12.69
CA THR A 13 -10.93 15.40 -11.94
C THR A 13 -12.19 15.61 -12.79
N GLU A 14 -12.03 16.04 -14.05
CA GLU A 14 -13.15 16.26 -14.99
C GLU A 14 -13.93 14.98 -15.28
N LEU A 15 -13.25 13.84 -15.38
CA LEU A 15 -13.89 12.55 -15.58
C LEU A 15 -14.76 12.10 -14.40
N GLY A 16 -14.50 12.59 -13.17
CA GLY A 16 -15.29 12.28 -11.98
C GLY A 16 -15.30 10.83 -11.50
N LYS A 17 -14.43 9.96 -12.07
CA LYS A 17 -14.37 8.52 -11.75
C LYS A 17 -13.36 8.15 -10.67
N VAL A 18 -12.40 9.04 -10.38
CA VAL A 18 -11.38 8.83 -9.36
C VAL A 18 -11.58 9.76 -8.19
N LYS A 19 -11.44 9.24 -6.97
CA LYS A 19 -11.64 9.99 -5.73
C LYS A 19 -10.52 11.00 -5.47
N ASN A 20 -9.28 10.63 -5.77
CA ASN A 20 -8.11 11.47 -5.59
C ASN A 20 -7.24 11.37 -6.86
N PRO A 21 -7.04 12.47 -7.61
CA PRO A 21 -6.39 12.45 -8.91
C PRO A 21 -4.86 12.60 -8.85
N TRP A 22 -4.27 12.67 -7.66
CA TRP A 22 -2.84 12.94 -7.48
C TRP A 22 -1.98 11.67 -7.52
N PRO A 23 -0.73 11.75 -8.06
CA PRO A 23 0.17 10.61 -8.07
C PRO A 23 0.78 10.34 -6.68
N ASN A 24 1.39 9.16 -6.55
CA ASN A 24 2.14 8.75 -5.36
C ASN A 24 3.66 8.66 -5.67
N VAL A 25 4.44 8.21 -4.69
CA VAL A 25 5.90 8.08 -4.79
C VAL A 25 6.35 7.18 -5.95
N ASP A 26 5.58 6.16 -6.30
CA ASP A 26 5.93 5.17 -7.32
C ASP A 26 5.82 5.73 -8.74
N ALA A 27 5.08 6.82 -8.93
CA ALA A 27 5.00 7.51 -10.21
C ALA A 27 6.32 8.23 -10.60
N HIS A 28 7.25 8.42 -9.64
CA HIS A 28 8.47 9.20 -9.85
C HIS A 28 9.76 8.46 -9.51
N SER A 29 9.76 7.54 -8.54
CA SER A 29 10.97 6.86 -8.08
C SER A 29 11.72 6.13 -9.21
N GLY A 30 11.01 5.43 -10.08
CA GLY A 30 11.61 4.61 -11.15
C GLY A 30 12.41 5.41 -12.18
N VAL A 31 11.98 6.62 -12.56
CA VAL A 31 12.73 7.42 -13.55
C VAL A 31 14.05 7.94 -13.00
N LEU A 32 14.14 8.17 -11.69
CA LEU A 32 15.38 8.60 -11.05
C LEU A 32 16.38 7.45 -11.00
N LEU A 33 15.94 6.26 -10.54
CA LEU A 33 16.77 5.06 -10.53
C LEU A 33 17.31 4.74 -11.93
N ASN A 34 16.43 4.76 -12.93
CA ASN A 34 16.79 4.52 -14.32
C ASN A 34 17.81 5.55 -14.84
N HIS A 35 17.60 6.85 -14.58
CA HIS A 35 18.51 7.91 -15.01
C HIS A 35 19.93 7.74 -14.47
N PHE A 36 20.07 7.26 -13.23
CA PHE A 36 21.37 7.00 -12.59
C PHE A 36 21.93 5.59 -12.87
N GLY A 37 21.38 4.87 -13.84
CA GLY A 37 21.94 3.60 -14.32
C GLY A 37 21.41 2.34 -13.64
N LEU A 38 20.45 2.46 -12.72
CA LEU A 38 19.74 1.31 -12.16
C LEU A 38 18.49 1.04 -13.01
N VAL A 39 18.70 0.32 -14.11
CA VAL A 39 17.70 0.13 -15.18
C VAL A 39 16.90 -1.16 -15.02
N GLU A 40 17.35 -2.07 -14.16
CA GLU A 40 16.72 -3.36 -13.87
C GLU A 40 15.49 -3.18 -12.98
N ALA A 41 14.35 -2.77 -13.56
CA ALA A 41 13.12 -2.50 -12.81
C ALA A 41 12.66 -3.67 -11.90
N ARG A 42 12.98 -4.93 -12.26
CA ARG A 42 12.70 -6.11 -11.41
C ARG A 42 13.45 -6.08 -10.07
N TYR A 43 14.55 -5.34 -9.97
CA TYR A 43 15.35 -5.19 -8.76
C TYR A 43 14.82 -4.08 -7.82
N SER A 44 13.95 -3.18 -8.30
CA SER A 44 13.44 -2.05 -7.52
C SER A 44 12.76 -2.45 -6.21
N THR A 45 12.08 -3.61 -6.17
CA THR A 45 11.43 -4.11 -4.95
C THR A 45 12.45 -4.49 -3.86
N VAL A 46 13.68 -4.85 -4.23
CA VAL A 46 14.77 -5.08 -3.25
C VAL A 46 15.11 -3.77 -2.54
N LEU A 47 15.26 -2.67 -3.29
CA LEU A 47 15.51 -1.34 -2.72
C LEU A 47 14.35 -0.91 -1.80
N PHE A 48 13.12 -1.19 -2.21
CA PHE A 48 11.95 -0.91 -1.39
C PHE A 48 11.98 -1.70 -0.08
N GLY A 49 12.30 -2.99 -0.11
CA GLY A 49 12.43 -3.84 1.07
C GLY A 49 13.51 -3.34 2.04
N VAL A 50 14.68 -2.95 1.53
CA VAL A 50 15.77 -2.37 2.34
C VAL A 50 15.30 -1.09 3.02
N SER A 51 14.66 -0.17 2.29
CA SER A 51 14.11 1.07 2.87
C SER A 51 13.04 0.79 3.94
N ARG A 52 12.12 -0.14 3.68
CA ARG A 52 11.05 -0.49 4.64
C ARG A 52 11.54 -1.14 5.91
N SER A 53 12.70 -1.82 5.88
CA SER A 53 13.28 -2.47 7.05
C SER A 53 13.51 -1.50 8.21
N MET A 54 13.82 -0.22 7.93
CA MET A 54 14.03 0.79 8.97
C MET A 54 12.76 1.05 9.79
N GLY A 55 11.61 1.22 9.11
CA GLY A 55 10.33 1.47 9.78
C GLY A 55 9.80 0.24 10.50
N ILE A 56 9.84 -0.93 9.83
CA ILE A 56 9.37 -2.19 10.40
C ILE A 56 10.24 -2.58 11.61
N GLY A 57 11.57 -2.51 11.47
CA GLY A 57 12.50 -2.83 12.56
C GLY A 57 12.29 -1.92 13.78
N SER A 58 12.08 -0.62 13.55
CA SER A 58 11.79 0.34 14.62
C SER A 58 10.48 -0.01 15.36
N GLN A 59 9.42 -0.31 14.63
CA GLN A 59 8.13 -0.69 15.23
C GLN A 59 8.25 -2.02 16.00
N LEU A 60 8.94 -3.01 15.45
CA LEU A 60 9.14 -4.31 16.10
C LEU A 60 9.84 -4.19 17.46
N ILE A 61 10.80 -3.27 17.60
CA ILE A 61 11.45 -2.99 18.90
C ILE A 61 10.40 -2.51 19.91
N TRP A 62 9.57 -1.54 19.52
CA TRP A 62 8.53 -0.99 20.39
C TRP A 62 7.44 -2.01 20.72
N ASP A 63 7.06 -2.86 19.77
CA ASP A 63 6.08 -3.91 20.02
C ASP A 63 6.56 -4.88 21.12
N ARG A 64 7.89 -5.12 21.22
CA ARG A 64 8.48 -5.92 22.31
C ARG A 64 8.58 -5.14 23.60
N ALA A 65 9.02 -3.88 23.54
CA ALA A 65 9.12 -3.01 24.70
C ALA A 65 7.76 -2.83 25.41
N LEU A 66 6.67 -2.75 24.65
CA LEU A 66 5.30 -2.64 25.15
C LEU A 66 4.63 -3.98 25.46
N GLY A 67 5.29 -5.11 25.18
CA GLY A 67 4.75 -6.44 25.41
C GLY A 67 3.46 -6.73 24.62
N LEU A 68 3.35 -6.23 23.38
CA LEU A 68 2.14 -6.45 22.57
C LEU A 68 1.91 -7.96 22.33
N PRO A 69 0.67 -8.45 22.48
CA PRO A 69 0.35 -9.88 22.40
C PRO A 69 0.34 -10.39 20.96
N LEU A 70 0.16 -11.70 20.80
CA LEU A 70 -0.05 -12.33 19.50
C LEU A 70 -1.32 -11.78 18.82
N GLU A 71 -1.15 -11.25 17.61
CA GLU A 71 -2.29 -10.93 16.74
C GLU A 71 -2.97 -12.23 16.28
N ARG A 72 -4.23 -12.44 16.70
CA ARG A 72 -5.00 -13.66 16.41
C ARG A 72 -6.43 -13.36 15.94
N PRO A 73 -6.61 -12.85 14.72
CA PRO A 73 -7.94 -12.65 14.15
C PRO A 73 -8.64 -14.00 13.94
N LYS A 74 -9.97 -14.01 14.03
CA LYS A 74 -10.79 -15.19 13.71
C LYS A 74 -11.19 -15.16 12.24
N SER A 75 -10.91 -16.24 11.51
CA SER A 75 -11.45 -16.47 10.18
C SER A 75 -12.82 -17.14 10.26
N VAL A 76 -13.69 -16.83 9.30
CA VAL A 76 -15.02 -17.43 9.16
C VAL A 76 -15.28 -17.78 7.70
N THR A 77 -16.15 -18.76 7.46
CA THR A 77 -16.59 -19.13 6.11
C THR A 77 -17.83 -18.33 5.71
N MET A 78 -18.14 -18.32 4.40
CA MET A 78 -19.41 -17.75 3.92
C MET A 78 -20.63 -18.45 4.53
N GLU A 79 -20.58 -19.78 4.71
CA GLU A 79 -21.64 -20.53 5.37
C GLU A 79 -21.88 -20.05 6.81
N TRP A 80 -20.79 -19.83 7.57
CA TRP A 80 -20.90 -19.29 8.93
C TRP A 80 -21.55 -17.91 8.93
N LEU A 81 -21.16 -17.04 7.97
CA LEU A 81 -21.74 -15.69 7.83
C LEU A 81 -23.23 -15.74 7.47
N GLU A 82 -23.63 -16.57 6.51
CA GLU A 82 -25.04 -16.72 6.13
C GLU A 82 -25.89 -17.22 7.30
N ASN A 83 -25.40 -18.24 8.01
CA ASN A 83 -26.08 -18.79 9.16
C ASN A 83 -26.17 -17.76 10.30
N HIS A 84 -25.13 -16.96 10.50
CA HIS A 84 -25.14 -15.88 11.49
C HIS A 84 -26.18 -14.80 11.15
N CYS A 85 -26.20 -14.30 9.91
CA CYS A 85 -27.16 -13.30 9.47
C CYS A 85 -28.62 -13.81 9.55
N LYS A 86 -28.87 -15.05 9.11
CA LYS A 86 -30.21 -15.69 9.20
C LYS A 86 -30.68 -15.82 10.65
N LYS A 87 -29.77 -16.17 11.57
CA LYS A 87 -30.06 -16.28 13.00
C LYS A 87 -30.36 -14.91 13.65
N VAL A 88 -29.67 -13.85 13.23
CA VAL A 88 -29.89 -12.49 13.76
C VAL A 88 -31.18 -11.86 13.23
N ALA A 89 -31.63 -12.24 12.03
CA ALA A 89 -32.86 -11.74 11.43
C ALA A 89 -34.15 -12.41 11.97
N ALA A 90 -34.02 -13.50 12.73
CA ALA A 90 -35.11 -14.25 13.35
C ALA A 90 -35.31 -13.82 14.81
#